data_AF-A0A341AZA2-F1
#
_entry.id   AF-A0A341AZA2-F1
#
_cell.length_a   1.000
_cell.length_b   1.000
_cell.length_c   1.000
_cell.angle_alpha   90.00
_cell.angle_beta   90.00
_cell.angle_gamma   90.00
#
_symmetry.space_group_name_H-M   'P 1'
#
loop_
_entity.id
_entity.type
_entity.pdbx_description
1 polymer ?
#
loop_
_entity_poly.entity_id
_entity_poly.type
_entity_poly.pdbx_seq_one_letter_code
_entity_poly.pdbx_strand_id
1 'polypeptide(L)'
;MLEEAGEVLENMLKASCLPLGFIVFLPAVLLLVAPPLPAADAAHEFTVYRMQQYDLQGQPYGTRNAVLNTEARTIDADVLSRRCVLMRLLDFSYERYQRALRQSAGAVVIILPRAMAAVPQDVIRQFMEIEPEMLAMETIVPVYFAVEDDALLSIYEQTQAASTSQGSASAAEVLLHTATANGFQMVTSGVQSKAVSDWLITSVEGRLTGLGGEDLPTIVIVAHYDAFGVAPWLSHGADSNGSGISVLLELTRLFSRLYTYKRTHAAYNLLFFASGGGKFNYQGTKRWLEDNLDHTDSSLLQDNVAFVLCLDTLGRGNSLHLHVSKPPREGTLQHSFLRELETVAAHQFPEVRFSMVHKKINLAEDILAWEHERFAIRRLPAFTLSHLESHRDGQRSSIMDVRSRVDSKTLTRNTRLIAEALTRVIYNLTEKVSPRPLPCRPPTRPDHGRFPAADPAGTAGLGDGLADRPAAGRPAGGQGRHVPQHVAAPPRPLPEGGQAAPRQGRQAGP
;
A
#
# COMPACT_ATOMS: atom_id res chain seq x y z
N MET A 1 26.56 29.17 -66.86
CA MET A 1 25.78 28.32 -65.93
C MET A 1 25.58 28.96 -64.54
N LEU A 2 26.56 29.66 -63.94
CA LEU A 2 26.34 30.41 -62.67
C LEU A 2 26.15 31.94 -62.87
N GLU A 3 26.59 32.51 -64.00
CA GLU A 3 26.34 33.93 -64.31
C GLU A 3 24.92 34.21 -64.84
N GLU A 4 24.33 33.30 -65.63
CA GLU A 4 22.98 33.48 -66.20
C GLU A 4 21.86 33.39 -65.16
N ALA A 5 22.11 32.77 -64.00
CA ALA A 5 21.13 32.69 -62.91
C ALA A 5 21.02 34.01 -62.11
N GLY A 6 22.08 34.83 -62.10
CA GLY A 6 22.09 36.13 -61.42
C GLY A 6 21.23 37.17 -62.14
N GLU A 7 21.26 37.19 -63.48
CA GLU A 7 20.50 38.14 -64.29
C GLU A 7 18.98 37.85 -64.29
N VAL A 8 18.58 36.57 -64.20
CA VAL A 8 17.17 36.18 -64.07
C VAL A 8 16.61 36.57 -62.71
N LEU A 9 17.42 36.47 -61.66
CA LEU A 9 17.03 36.86 -60.30
C LEU A 9 16.90 38.39 -60.14
N GLU A 10 17.83 39.16 -60.72
CA GLU A 10 17.74 40.63 -60.73
C GLU A 10 16.55 41.15 -61.53
N ASN A 11 16.21 40.52 -62.66
CA ASN A 11 15.05 40.92 -63.46
C ASN A 11 13.71 40.54 -62.81
N MET A 12 13.66 39.45 -62.03
CA MET A 12 12.49 39.09 -61.22
C MET A 12 12.29 40.03 -60.02
N LEU A 13 13.38 40.53 -59.43
CA LEU A 13 13.37 41.49 -58.31
C LEU A 13 12.92 42.90 -58.72
N LYS A 14 13.15 43.32 -59.97
CA LYS A 14 12.71 44.63 -60.49
C LYS A 14 11.23 44.67 -60.89
N ALA A 15 10.62 43.52 -61.19
CA ALA A 15 9.26 43.44 -61.73
C ALA A 15 8.13 43.40 -60.68
N SER A 16 8.44 43.29 -59.39
CA SER A 16 7.44 43.10 -58.33
C SER A 16 7.51 44.22 -57.27
N CYS A 17 6.99 45.39 -57.64
CA CYS A 17 6.72 46.47 -56.69
C CYS A 17 5.58 46.08 -55.74
N LEU A 18 5.95 45.83 -54.48
CA LEU A 18 5.15 45.59 -53.26
C LEU A 18 4.63 44.16 -53.00
N PRO A 19 4.89 43.59 -51.80
CA PRO A 19 6.12 43.77 -51.02
C PRO A 19 6.63 42.42 -50.47
N LEU A 20 7.83 42.01 -50.87
CA LEU A 20 8.66 41.11 -50.06
C LEU A 20 8.84 41.64 -48.63
N GLY A 21 8.74 42.97 -48.48
CA GLY A 21 8.63 43.64 -47.18
C GLY A 21 7.52 43.07 -46.31
N PHE A 22 6.30 42.78 -46.80
CA PHE A 22 5.26 42.19 -45.96
C PHE A 22 5.60 40.76 -45.54
N ILE A 23 6.24 39.97 -46.40
CA ILE A 23 6.60 38.58 -46.12
C ILE A 23 7.70 38.48 -45.05
N VAL A 24 8.58 39.48 -44.96
CA VAL A 24 9.65 39.54 -43.94
C VAL A 24 9.23 40.35 -42.71
N PHE A 25 8.47 41.43 -42.90
CA PHE A 25 8.08 42.36 -41.84
C PHE A 25 6.90 41.84 -41.03
N LEU A 26 5.94 41.12 -41.63
CA LEU A 26 4.83 40.52 -40.89
C LEU A 26 5.30 39.47 -39.87
N PRO A 27 6.17 38.49 -40.20
CA PRO A 27 6.70 37.57 -39.19
C PRO A 27 7.63 38.25 -38.18
N ALA A 28 8.42 39.26 -38.60
CA ALA A 28 9.28 40.01 -37.69
C ALA A 28 8.47 40.84 -36.67
N VAL A 29 7.38 41.49 -37.11
CA VAL A 29 6.45 42.22 -36.24
C VAL A 29 5.65 41.25 -35.38
N LEU A 30 5.24 40.09 -35.89
CA LEU A 30 4.58 39.06 -35.07
C LEU A 30 5.51 38.56 -33.95
N LEU A 31 6.80 38.37 -34.24
CA LEU A 31 7.83 37.99 -33.26
C LEU A 31 8.15 39.08 -32.23
N LEU A 32 7.99 40.36 -32.60
CA LEU A 32 8.25 41.52 -31.73
C LEU A 32 7.03 41.94 -30.89
N VAL A 33 5.82 41.69 -31.39
CA VAL A 33 4.54 42.04 -30.73
C VAL A 33 3.96 40.86 -29.94
N ALA A 34 4.36 39.63 -30.25
CA ALA A 34 4.06 38.50 -29.38
C ALA A 34 4.71 38.75 -28.02
N PRO A 35 3.96 38.69 -26.90
CA PRO A 35 4.57 38.72 -25.58
C PRO A 35 5.65 37.64 -25.52
N PRO A 36 6.79 37.87 -24.86
CA PRO A 36 7.79 36.83 -24.68
C PRO A 36 7.08 35.65 -24.02
N LEU A 37 6.82 34.60 -24.81
CA LEU A 37 6.41 33.32 -24.28
C LEU A 37 7.47 32.98 -23.23
N PRO A 38 7.11 32.70 -21.97
CA PRO A 38 8.08 32.26 -20.99
C PRO A 38 8.66 30.93 -21.49
N ALA A 39 9.75 31.01 -22.25
CA ALA A 39 10.46 29.87 -22.82
C ALA A 39 11.19 29.04 -21.75
N ALA A 40 11.04 29.41 -20.48
CA ALA A 40 11.73 28.81 -19.34
C ALA A 40 11.01 27.59 -18.74
N ASP A 41 9.72 27.35 -19.06
CA ASP A 41 8.92 26.24 -18.48
C ASP A 41 8.25 25.35 -19.55
N ALA A 42 8.86 25.20 -20.73
CA ALA A 42 8.24 24.48 -21.85
C ALA A 42 8.06 22.95 -21.64
N ALA A 43 8.69 22.37 -20.62
CA ALA A 43 8.56 20.96 -20.28
C ALA A 43 8.45 20.81 -18.76
N HIS A 44 7.30 20.29 -18.31
CA HIS A 44 7.05 19.98 -16.91
C HIS A 44 7.12 18.46 -16.70
N GLU A 45 8.02 18.01 -15.83
CA GLU A 45 8.20 16.61 -15.49
C GLU A 45 7.48 16.30 -14.17
N PHE A 46 6.56 15.34 -14.19
CA PHE A 46 5.85 14.86 -13.02
C PHE A 46 5.81 13.33 -12.99
N THR A 47 5.70 12.77 -11.78
CA THR A 47 5.68 11.32 -11.60
C THR A 47 4.28 10.77 -11.87
N VAL A 48 4.21 9.73 -12.71
CA VAL A 48 2.99 8.98 -13.00
C VAL A 48 3.12 7.53 -12.55
N TYR A 49 2.02 6.98 -12.06
CA TYR A 49 1.90 5.60 -11.62
C TYR A 49 0.97 4.86 -12.56
N ARG A 50 1.48 3.83 -13.22
CA ARG A 50 0.69 3.03 -14.15
C ARG A 50 -0.31 2.15 -13.41
N MET A 51 -1.50 2.00 -13.99
CA MET A 51 -2.47 1.00 -13.58
C MET A 51 -1.90 -0.42 -13.70
N GLN A 52 -2.31 -1.33 -12.82
CA GLN A 52 -1.80 -2.71 -12.80
C GLN A 52 -1.98 -3.41 -14.15
N GLN A 53 -1.09 -4.38 -14.41
CA GLN A 53 -1.19 -5.33 -15.50
C GLN A 53 -0.77 -6.70 -14.96
N TYR A 54 -1.69 -7.65 -14.91
CA TYR A 54 -1.37 -9.02 -14.54
C TYR A 54 -2.36 -10.00 -15.16
N ASP A 55 -1.91 -11.24 -15.32
CA ASP A 55 -2.75 -12.32 -15.86
C ASP A 55 -2.91 -13.37 -14.76
N LEU A 56 -4.16 -13.60 -14.34
CA LEU A 56 -4.49 -14.58 -13.30
C LEU A 56 -5.24 -15.74 -13.94
N GLN A 57 -4.68 -16.95 -13.86
CA GLN A 57 -5.29 -18.17 -14.42
C GLN A 57 -5.67 -18.05 -15.91
N GLY A 58 -4.89 -17.29 -16.69
CA GLY A 58 -5.12 -17.08 -18.12
C GLY A 58 -6.10 -15.95 -18.45
N GLN A 59 -6.71 -15.30 -17.45
CA GLN A 59 -7.50 -14.09 -17.65
C GLN A 59 -6.64 -12.83 -17.47
N PRO A 60 -6.68 -11.89 -18.43
CA PRO A 60 -5.93 -10.65 -18.36
C PRO A 60 -6.65 -9.56 -17.55
N TYR A 61 -5.91 -8.83 -16.71
CA TYR A 61 -6.43 -7.75 -15.87
C TYR A 61 -5.65 -6.45 -16.11
N GLY A 62 -6.38 -5.33 -16.13
CA GLY A 62 -5.83 -3.98 -16.20
C GLY A 62 -5.35 -3.52 -17.58
N THR A 63 -4.26 -2.74 -17.61
CA THR A 63 -3.83 -2.02 -18.84
C THR A 63 -2.63 -2.68 -19.52
N ARG A 64 -2.62 -2.81 -20.85
CA ARG A 64 -1.52 -3.48 -21.58
C ARG A 64 -0.45 -2.58 -22.16
N ASN A 65 -0.76 -1.33 -22.51
CA ASN A 65 0.23 -0.37 -23.01
C ASN A 65 0.81 0.51 -21.91
N ALA A 66 2.04 0.99 -22.14
CA ALA A 66 2.70 2.02 -21.34
C ALA A 66 3.12 3.26 -22.15
N VAL A 67 3.32 3.16 -23.47
CA VAL A 67 3.85 4.31 -24.23
C VAL A 67 2.78 5.37 -24.44
N LEU A 68 3.09 6.60 -24.03
CA LEU A 68 2.28 7.79 -24.22
C LEU A 68 3.08 8.82 -25.04
N ASN A 69 2.47 9.31 -26.12
CA ASN A 69 2.98 10.41 -26.92
C ASN A 69 1.81 11.11 -27.63
N THR A 70 0.98 11.82 -26.87
CA THR A 70 -0.26 12.41 -27.39
C THR A 70 -0.61 13.74 -26.72
N GLU A 71 -1.32 14.60 -27.42
CA GLU A 71 -1.83 15.88 -26.91
C GLU A 71 -2.85 15.66 -25.77
N ALA A 72 -2.76 16.46 -24.72
CA ALA A 72 -3.65 16.45 -23.57
C ALA A 72 -4.98 17.16 -23.86
N ARG A 73 -6.07 16.56 -23.41
CA ARG A 73 -7.42 17.13 -23.42
C ARG A 73 -8.18 16.72 -22.17
N THR A 74 -9.23 17.46 -21.84
CA THR A 74 -10.17 17.07 -20.80
C THR A 74 -11.28 16.18 -21.35
N ILE A 75 -11.99 15.50 -20.45
CA ILE A 75 -13.08 14.58 -20.80
C ILE A 75 -14.27 15.26 -21.49
N ASP A 76 -14.41 16.58 -21.34
CA ASP A 76 -15.52 17.36 -21.88
C ASP A 76 -15.40 17.62 -23.39
N ALA A 77 -14.27 17.27 -24.01
CA ALA A 77 -14.07 17.41 -25.45
C ALA A 77 -14.89 16.38 -26.26
N ASP A 78 -15.42 16.79 -27.41
CA ASP A 78 -16.24 15.93 -28.28
C ASP A 78 -15.45 14.75 -28.88
N VAL A 79 -14.16 14.96 -29.18
CA VAL A 79 -13.26 13.98 -29.80
C VAL A 79 -12.07 13.68 -28.89
N LEU A 80 -12.04 12.46 -28.34
CA LEU A 80 -10.98 11.97 -27.44
C LEU A 80 -9.99 11.02 -28.13
N SER A 81 -10.24 10.63 -29.39
CA SER A 81 -9.43 9.65 -30.10
C SER A 81 -7.97 10.07 -30.22
N ARG A 82 -7.03 9.20 -29.81
CA ARG A 82 -5.57 9.45 -29.82
C ARG A 82 -5.12 10.68 -29.01
N ARG A 83 -5.93 11.14 -28.05
CA ARG A 83 -5.58 12.21 -27.11
C ARG A 83 -5.41 11.67 -25.69
N CYS A 84 -4.58 12.32 -24.89
CA CYS A 84 -4.41 12.01 -23.47
C CYS A 84 -5.52 12.70 -22.68
N VAL A 85 -6.43 11.92 -22.08
CA VAL A 85 -7.56 12.46 -21.32
C VAL A 85 -7.15 12.70 -19.88
N LEU A 86 -7.15 13.96 -19.46
CA LEU A 86 -6.93 14.34 -18.07
C LEU A 86 -8.26 14.35 -17.31
N MET A 87 -8.31 13.65 -16.18
CA MET A 87 -9.48 13.59 -15.30
C MET A 87 -9.05 13.79 -13.85
N ARG A 88 -9.69 14.70 -13.13
CA ARG A 88 -9.50 14.79 -11.67
C ARG A 88 -10.31 13.70 -10.99
N LEU A 89 -9.82 13.19 -9.87
CA LEU A 89 -10.53 12.21 -9.05
C LEU A 89 -11.91 12.73 -8.59
N LEU A 90 -12.02 14.04 -8.31
CA LEU A 90 -13.29 14.67 -7.89
C LEU A 90 -14.35 14.68 -9.00
N ASP A 91 -13.92 14.73 -10.26
CA ASP A 91 -14.79 14.74 -11.45
C ASP A 91 -14.89 13.34 -12.09
N PHE A 92 -14.33 12.34 -11.42
CA PHE A 92 -14.26 10.97 -11.91
C PHE A 92 -15.63 10.30 -11.82
N SER A 93 -16.03 9.69 -12.93
CA SER A 93 -17.20 8.81 -13.00
C SER A 93 -16.85 7.63 -13.89
N TYR A 94 -17.34 6.45 -13.52
CA TYR A 94 -17.10 5.23 -14.29
C TYR A 94 -17.62 5.34 -15.73
N GLU A 95 -18.76 6.00 -15.94
CA GLU A 95 -19.32 6.21 -17.28
C GLU A 95 -18.42 7.09 -18.16
N ARG A 96 -17.86 8.15 -17.57
CA ARG A 96 -16.92 9.06 -18.24
C ARG A 96 -15.63 8.33 -18.59
N TYR A 97 -15.12 7.52 -17.68
CA TYR A 97 -13.96 6.67 -17.92
C TYR A 97 -14.22 5.65 -19.05
N GLN A 98 -15.35 4.94 -19.02
CA GLN A 98 -15.74 4.03 -20.09
C GLN A 98 -15.91 4.75 -21.44
N ARG A 99 -16.46 5.97 -21.46
CA ARG A 99 -16.55 6.79 -22.68
C ARG A 99 -15.18 7.09 -23.27
N ALA A 100 -14.20 7.48 -22.44
CA ALA A 100 -12.83 7.75 -22.90
C ALA A 100 -12.21 6.49 -23.54
N LEU A 101 -12.43 5.31 -22.93
CA LEU A 101 -11.94 4.04 -23.47
C LEU A 101 -12.64 3.66 -24.78
N ARG A 102 -13.97 3.79 -24.87
CA ARG A 102 -14.75 3.48 -26.08
C ARG A 102 -14.34 4.36 -27.27
N GLN A 103 -13.99 5.62 -27.01
CA GLN A 103 -13.49 6.53 -28.05
C GLN A 103 -12.02 6.30 -28.42
N SER A 104 -11.37 5.26 -27.90
CA SER A 104 -9.96 4.94 -28.15
C SER A 104 -9.04 6.14 -27.84
N ALA A 105 -9.19 6.68 -26.62
CA ALA A 105 -8.25 7.65 -26.08
C ALA A 105 -6.81 7.13 -26.17
N GLY A 106 -5.86 8.06 -26.40
CA GLY A 106 -4.43 7.73 -26.44
C GLY A 106 -3.89 7.32 -25.07
N ALA A 107 -4.38 7.94 -24.01
CA ALA A 107 -4.16 7.59 -22.62
C ALA A 107 -5.23 8.21 -21.72
N VAL A 108 -5.34 7.75 -20.48
CA VAL A 108 -6.11 8.42 -19.44
C VAL A 108 -5.20 8.70 -18.25
N VAL A 109 -5.13 9.95 -17.81
CA VAL A 109 -4.39 10.35 -16.61
C VAL A 109 -5.40 10.81 -15.56
N ILE A 110 -5.47 10.08 -14.46
CA ILE A 110 -6.31 10.38 -13.30
C ILE A 110 -5.46 11.14 -12.29
N ILE A 111 -5.84 12.37 -12.02
CA ILE A 111 -5.16 13.27 -11.09
C ILE A 111 -5.73 13.05 -9.68
N LEU A 112 -4.87 12.62 -8.77
CA LEU A 112 -5.18 12.28 -7.38
C LEU A 112 -4.81 13.43 -6.45
N PRO A 113 -5.68 13.83 -5.52
CA PRO A 113 -5.41 14.94 -4.64
C PRO A 113 -4.25 14.68 -3.68
N ARG A 114 -3.43 15.70 -3.47
CA ARG A 114 -2.23 15.58 -2.60
C ARG A 114 -2.61 15.20 -1.17
N ALA A 115 -3.72 15.75 -0.67
CA ALA A 115 -4.27 15.43 0.63
C ALA A 115 -5.54 14.57 0.49
N MET A 116 -5.38 13.25 0.48
CA MET A 116 -6.50 12.30 0.42
C MET A 116 -7.49 12.43 1.60
N ALA A 117 -7.06 13.06 2.70
CA ALA A 117 -7.91 13.37 3.85
C ALA A 117 -8.90 14.53 3.57
N ALA A 118 -8.61 15.40 2.60
CA ALA A 118 -9.47 16.52 2.23
C ALA A 118 -10.60 16.10 1.28
N VAL A 119 -10.54 14.90 0.72
CA VAL A 119 -11.56 14.38 -0.20
C VAL A 119 -12.81 13.96 0.60
N PRO A 120 -14.02 14.33 0.14
CA PRO A 120 -15.26 13.87 0.76
C PRO A 120 -15.33 12.35 0.83
N GLN A 121 -15.78 11.81 1.97
CA GLN A 121 -15.81 10.36 2.19
C GLN A 121 -16.68 9.62 1.17
N ASP A 122 -17.72 10.26 0.66
CA ASP A 122 -18.64 9.65 -0.32
C ASP A 122 -17.94 9.39 -1.66
N VAL A 123 -17.14 10.35 -2.14
CA VAL A 123 -16.32 10.21 -3.36
C VAL A 123 -15.32 9.08 -3.20
N ILE A 124 -14.71 8.95 -2.01
CA ILE A 124 -13.75 7.87 -1.76
C ILE A 124 -14.44 6.51 -1.76
N ARG A 125 -15.60 6.38 -1.12
CA ARG A 125 -16.36 5.10 -1.13
C ARG A 125 -16.76 4.72 -2.54
N GLN A 126 -17.28 5.67 -3.30
CA GLN A 126 -17.64 5.46 -4.70
C GLN A 126 -16.43 5.02 -5.52
N PHE A 127 -15.28 5.67 -5.34
CA PHE A 127 -14.06 5.27 -6.03
C PHE A 127 -13.59 3.87 -5.63
N MET A 128 -13.65 3.53 -4.33
CA MET A 128 -13.30 2.19 -3.83
C MET A 128 -14.18 1.08 -4.43
N GLU A 129 -15.43 1.36 -4.75
CA GLU A 129 -16.35 0.42 -5.41
C GLU A 129 -16.02 0.26 -6.90
N ILE A 130 -15.60 1.34 -7.57
CA ILE A 130 -15.26 1.34 -9.00
C ILE A 130 -13.87 0.74 -9.27
N GLU A 131 -12.94 0.86 -8.31
CA GLU A 131 -11.54 0.45 -8.49
C GLU A 131 -11.36 -1.03 -8.89
N PRO A 132 -12.05 -2.01 -8.28
CA PRO A 132 -12.04 -3.40 -8.74
C PRO A 132 -12.63 -3.58 -10.14
N GLU A 133 -13.68 -2.83 -10.49
CA GLU A 133 -14.30 -2.90 -11.82
C GLU A 133 -13.38 -2.35 -12.92
N MET A 134 -12.61 -1.31 -12.61
CA MET A 134 -11.57 -0.81 -13.51
C MET A 134 -10.52 -1.90 -13.77
N LEU A 135 -10.04 -2.57 -12.73
CA LEU A 135 -9.03 -3.63 -12.86
C LEU A 135 -9.54 -4.89 -13.58
N ALA A 136 -10.81 -5.25 -13.36
CA ALA A 136 -11.45 -6.38 -14.01
C ALA A 136 -11.59 -6.21 -15.53
N MET A 137 -11.57 -4.97 -16.03
CA MET A 137 -11.65 -4.67 -17.45
C MET A 137 -10.26 -4.69 -18.08
N GLU A 138 -10.04 -5.57 -19.05
CA GLU A 138 -8.85 -5.51 -19.90
C GLU A 138 -8.93 -4.30 -20.84
N THR A 139 -7.89 -3.46 -20.81
CA THR A 139 -7.81 -2.29 -21.69
C THR A 139 -6.44 -2.15 -22.35
N ILE A 140 -6.46 -1.76 -23.63
CA ILE A 140 -5.24 -1.45 -24.39
C ILE A 140 -4.78 -0.01 -24.12
N VAL A 141 -5.69 0.86 -23.69
CA VAL A 141 -5.39 2.27 -23.38
C VAL A 141 -4.60 2.35 -22.07
N PRO A 142 -3.42 2.99 -22.05
CA PRO A 142 -2.67 3.18 -20.81
C PRO A 142 -3.43 4.11 -19.87
N VAL A 143 -3.60 3.67 -18.63
CA VAL A 143 -4.19 4.47 -17.55
C VAL A 143 -3.11 4.77 -16.51
N TYR A 144 -2.98 6.05 -16.19
CA TYR A 144 -1.99 6.59 -15.29
C TYR A 144 -2.67 7.33 -14.13
N PHE A 145 -2.02 7.30 -12.98
CA PHE A 145 -2.39 8.05 -11.80
C PHE A 145 -1.26 9.03 -11.49
N ALA A 146 -1.58 10.31 -11.34
CA ALA A 146 -0.62 11.35 -11.00
C ALA A 146 -1.07 12.02 -9.71
N VAL A 147 -0.16 12.30 -8.78
CA VAL A 147 -0.48 13.12 -7.62
C VAL A 147 -0.56 14.59 -8.07
N GLU A 148 -1.54 15.34 -7.53
CA GLU A 148 -1.72 16.76 -7.81
C GLU A 148 -0.42 17.54 -7.57
N ASP A 149 -0.06 18.31 -8.59
CA ASP A 149 1.00 19.31 -8.57
C ASP A 149 0.43 20.62 -9.14
N ASP A 150 0.93 21.76 -8.68
CA ASP A 150 0.40 23.08 -9.02
C ASP A 150 0.50 23.33 -10.53
N ALA A 151 1.60 22.88 -11.15
CA ALA A 151 1.79 22.94 -12.59
C ALA A 151 0.82 22.01 -13.34
N LEU A 152 0.61 20.77 -12.88
CA LEU A 152 -0.34 19.83 -13.48
C LEU A 152 -1.79 20.35 -13.41
N LEU A 153 -2.15 21.01 -12.31
CA LEU A 153 -3.46 21.68 -12.16
C LEU A 153 -3.61 22.85 -13.14
N SER A 154 -2.57 23.67 -13.30
CA SER A 154 -2.59 24.76 -14.29
C SER A 154 -2.77 24.24 -15.72
N ILE A 155 -2.13 23.12 -16.07
CA ILE A 155 -2.28 22.44 -17.36
C ILE A 155 -3.72 21.93 -17.52
N TYR A 156 -4.30 21.33 -16.47
CA TYR A 156 -5.68 20.87 -16.49
C TYR A 156 -6.68 22.02 -16.72
N GLU A 157 -6.54 23.15 -16.02
CA GLU A 157 -7.42 24.30 -16.19
C GLU A 157 -7.31 24.94 -17.59
N GLN A 158 -6.09 25.07 -18.12
CA GLN A 158 -5.87 25.59 -19.46
C GLN A 158 -6.43 24.66 -20.54
N THR A 159 -6.24 23.34 -20.41
CA THR A 159 -6.81 22.36 -21.33
C THR A 159 -8.34 22.28 -21.23
N GLN A 160 -8.91 22.52 -20.05
CA GLN A 160 -10.35 22.61 -19.86
C GLN A 160 -10.92 23.82 -20.61
N ALA A 161 -10.37 25.02 -20.38
CA ALA A 161 -10.78 26.25 -21.07
C ALA A 161 -10.68 26.11 -22.59
N ALA A 162 -9.60 25.50 -23.08
CA ALA A 162 -9.40 25.24 -24.51
C ALA A 162 -10.36 24.19 -25.10
N SER A 163 -10.94 23.32 -24.26
CA SER A 163 -11.91 22.30 -24.71
C SER A 163 -13.33 22.86 -24.75
N THR A 164 -13.69 23.75 -23.83
CA THR A 164 -15.01 24.39 -23.79
C THR A 164 -15.19 25.43 -24.91
N SER A 165 -14.11 26.09 -25.34
CA SER A 165 -14.17 27.11 -26.40
C SER A 165 -14.37 26.56 -27.81
N GLN A 166 -14.06 25.28 -28.07
CA GLN A 166 -14.23 24.68 -29.40
C GLN A 166 -15.70 24.48 -29.82
N GLY A 167 -16.64 24.46 -28.86
CA GLY A 167 -18.07 24.27 -29.14
C GLY A 167 -18.86 25.54 -29.45
N SER A 168 -18.27 26.74 -29.29
CA SER A 168 -19.03 28.02 -29.32
C SER A 168 -18.35 29.20 -30.03
N ALA A 169 -17.13 29.04 -30.54
CA ALA A 169 -16.33 30.15 -31.09
C ALA A 169 -16.51 30.39 -32.60
N SER A 170 -16.41 31.66 -33.02
CA SER A 170 -16.42 32.05 -34.44
C SER A 170 -15.15 31.59 -35.18
N ALA A 171 -15.18 31.45 -36.51
CA ALA A 171 -14.04 30.94 -37.30
C ALA A 171 -12.71 31.71 -37.10
N ALA A 172 -12.76 33.01 -36.78
CA ALA A 172 -11.57 33.81 -36.49
C ALA A 172 -11.00 33.55 -35.09
N GLU A 173 -11.88 33.31 -34.11
CA GLU A 173 -11.55 32.94 -32.75
C GLU A 173 -11.01 31.50 -32.71
N VAL A 174 -11.54 30.60 -33.54
CA VAL A 174 -10.98 29.26 -33.77
C VAL A 174 -9.56 29.34 -34.33
N LEU A 175 -9.26 30.24 -35.27
CA LEU A 175 -7.91 30.39 -35.83
C LEU A 175 -6.92 31.00 -34.83
N LEU A 176 -7.34 32.02 -34.06
CA LEU A 176 -6.53 32.60 -32.99
C LEU A 176 -6.25 31.56 -31.89
N HIS A 177 -7.29 30.80 -31.50
CA HIS A 177 -7.14 29.70 -30.58
C HIS A 177 -6.28 28.58 -31.16
N THR A 178 -6.35 28.26 -32.45
CA THR A 178 -5.48 27.25 -33.07
C THR A 178 -4.01 27.68 -33.07
N ALA A 179 -3.73 28.98 -33.20
CA ALA A 179 -2.37 29.51 -33.10
C ALA A 179 -1.81 29.50 -31.66
N THR A 180 -2.68 29.61 -30.65
CA THR A 180 -2.31 29.50 -29.22
C THR A 180 -2.47 28.09 -28.64
N ALA A 181 -3.24 27.21 -29.30
CA ALA A 181 -3.56 25.85 -28.89
C ALA A 181 -2.56 24.84 -29.44
N ASN A 182 -1.27 25.15 -29.28
CA ASN A 182 -0.28 24.09 -29.18
C ASN A 182 -0.59 23.38 -27.85
N GLY A 183 -1.50 22.41 -27.90
CA GLY A 183 -1.96 21.66 -26.74
C GLY A 183 -0.79 20.96 -26.07
N PHE A 184 -0.85 20.89 -24.75
CA PHE A 184 0.18 20.22 -23.96
C PHE A 184 0.37 18.79 -24.46
N GLN A 185 1.57 18.44 -24.90
CA GLN A 185 1.88 17.08 -25.32
C GLN A 185 2.40 16.28 -24.13
N MET A 186 1.73 15.18 -23.81
CA MET A 186 2.17 14.27 -22.76
C MET A 186 3.04 13.18 -23.36
N VAL A 187 4.23 13.01 -22.81
CA VAL A 187 5.20 12.00 -23.25
C VAL A 187 5.69 11.22 -22.04
N THR A 188 5.64 9.89 -22.11
CA THR A 188 6.29 9.02 -21.12
C THR A 188 7.69 8.65 -21.59
N SER A 189 8.68 8.79 -20.72
CA SER A 189 10.07 8.38 -20.98
C SER A 189 10.28 6.84 -20.92
N GLY A 190 9.28 6.08 -20.47
CA GLY A 190 9.36 4.63 -20.29
C GLY A 190 9.16 3.80 -21.56
N VAL A 191 9.85 2.65 -21.63
CA VAL A 191 9.63 1.61 -22.63
C VAL A 191 8.45 0.69 -22.27
N GLN A 192 7.88 -0.01 -23.25
CA GLN A 192 6.82 -0.98 -23.02
C GLN A 192 7.25 -2.05 -22.00
N SER A 193 6.37 -2.34 -21.05
CA SER A 193 6.64 -3.33 -19.99
C SER A 193 6.66 -4.74 -20.57
N LYS A 194 7.62 -5.56 -20.12
CA LYS A 194 7.71 -6.98 -20.49
C LYS A 194 7.01 -7.83 -19.44
N ALA A 195 6.35 -8.89 -19.89
CA ALA A 195 5.77 -9.88 -18.98
C ALA A 195 6.89 -10.58 -18.20
N VAL A 196 6.71 -10.69 -16.88
CA VAL A 196 7.59 -11.44 -15.99
C VAL A 196 6.88 -12.75 -15.66
N SER A 197 7.37 -13.85 -16.23
CA SER A 197 7.00 -15.21 -15.80
C SER A 197 7.84 -15.60 -14.59
N ASP A 198 7.27 -16.38 -13.68
CA ASP A 198 7.94 -16.91 -12.47
C ASP A 198 8.48 -15.86 -11.50
N TRP A 199 7.56 -15.00 -11.01
CA TRP A 199 7.88 -14.04 -9.96
C TRP A 199 8.20 -14.75 -8.63
N LEU A 200 9.36 -14.46 -8.04
CA LEU A 200 9.76 -14.94 -6.72
C LEU A 200 8.98 -14.22 -5.61
N ILE A 201 8.04 -14.92 -4.98
CA ILE A 201 7.26 -14.42 -3.84
C ILE A 201 7.90 -14.93 -2.56
N THR A 202 8.41 -14.02 -1.72
CA THR A 202 8.94 -14.39 -0.41
C THR A 202 7.79 -14.63 0.58
N SER A 203 7.93 -15.58 1.48
CA SER A 203 7.04 -15.74 2.64
C SER A 203 7.90 -15.96 3.88
N VAL A 204 7.39 -15.57 5.04
CA VAL A 204 8.14 -15.67 6.30
C VAL A 204 7.42 -16.63 7.23
N GLU A 205 8.13 -17.63 7.74
CA GLU A 205 7.64 -18.57 8.73
C GLU A 205 8.44 -18.43 10.02
N GLY A 206 7.73 -18.38 11.15
CA GLY A 206 8.31 -18.44 12.50
C GLY A 206 7.63 -19.53 13.31
N ARG A 207 8.39 -20.28 14.11
CA ARG A 207 7.87 -21.41 14.89
C ARG A 207 8.28 -21.33 16.34
N LEU A 208 7.35 -21.62 17.25
CA LEU A 208 7.58 -21.82 18.67
C LEU A 208 7.14 -23.24 19.05
N THR A 209 8.08 -24.04 19.51
CA THR A 209 7.82 -25.43 19.92
C THR A 209 7.32 -25.48 21.36
N GLY A 210 6.33 -26.34 21.60
CA GLY A 210 5.76 -26.62 22.91
C GLY A 210 6.57 -27.64 23.72
N LEU A 211 6.09 -27.96 24.93
CA LEU A 211 6.77 -28.87 25.88
C LEU A 211 6.97 -30.29 25.37
N GLY A 212 6.12 -30.74 24.45
CA GLY A 212 6.09 -32.11 23.92
C GLY A 212 6.77 -32.28 22.55
N GLY A 213 7.49 -31.27 22.06
CA GLY A 213 8.18 -31.35 20.78
C GLY A 213 7.22 -31.33 19.57
N GLU A 214 7.61 -32.01 18.50
CA GLU A 214 6.93 -31.96 17.19
C GLU A 214 5.63 -32.76 17.12
N ASP A 215 5.41 -33.70 18.06
CA ASP A 215 4.22 -34.55 18.11
C ASP A 215 2.97 -33.82 18.65
N LEU A 216 3.14 -32.59 19.16
CA LEU A 216 2.04 -31.79 19.68
C LEU A 216 1.21 -31.15 18.57
N PRO A 217 -0.10 -30.96 18.81
CA PRO A 217 -0.95 -30.21 17.90
C PRO A 217 -0.42 -28.79 17.66
N THR A 218 -0.37 -28.39 16.39
CA THR A 218 0.12 -27.10 15.92
C THR A 218 -1.04 -26.16 15.63
N ILE A 219 -1.01 -24.96 16.21
CA ILE A 219 -1.89 -23.85 15.87
C ILE A 219 -1.14 -22.94 14.89
N VAL A 220 -1.73 -22.72 13.72
CA VAL A 220 -1.14 -21.88 12.69
C VAL A 220 -1.84 -20.52 12.69
N ILE A 221 -1.08 -19.44 12.82
CA ILE A 221 -1.57 -18.07 12.74
C ILE A 221 -1.01 -17.45 11.47
N VAL A 222 -1.90 -17.05 10.57
CA VAL A 222 -1.56 -16.62 9.22
C VAL A 222 -2.02 -15.19 8.99
N ALA A 223 -1.22 -14.40 8.28
CA ALA A 223 -1.67 -13.17 7.65
C ALA A 223 -0.87 -12.94 6.36
N HIS A 224 -1.51 -12.41 5.32
CA HIS A 224 -0.80 -12.01 4.10
C HIS A 224 -0.31 -10.56 4.18
N TYR A 225 0.89 -10.26 3.71
CA TYR A 225 1.46 -8.90 3.84
C TYR A 225 1.38 -8.05 2.57
N ASP A 226 0.68 -8.54 1.54
CA ASP A 226 0.56 -7.83 0.27
C ASP A 226 -0.44 -6.68 0.32
N ALA A 227 -0.09 -5.61 -0.36
CA ALA A 227 -0.98 -4.51 -0.69
C ALA A 227 -1.50 -4.67 -2.13
N PHE A 228 -2.74 -4.24 -2.38
CA PHE A 228 -3.34 -4.29 -3.71
C PHE A 228 -4.28 -3.10 -3.92
N GLY A 229 -4.26 -2.57 -5.14
CA GLY A 229 -5.05 -1.44 -5.59
C GLY A 229 -4.77 -1.17 -7.07
N VAL A 230 -5.50 -0.25 -7.70
CA VAL A 230 -5.42 0.02 -9.14
C VAL A 230 -4.02 0.40 -9.61
N ALA A 231 -3.26 1.10 -8.76
CA ALA A 231 -1.85 1.41 -8.99
C ALA A 231 -1.01 0.77 -7.86
N PRO A 232 -0.13 -0.22 -8.14
CA PRO A 232 0.58 -0.96 -7.09
C PRO A 232 1.50 -0.05 -6.27
N TRP A 233 2.16 0.91 -6.93
CA TRP A 233 3.09 1.85 -6.30
C TRP A 233 2.43 2.83 -5.32
N LEU A 234 1.12 3.06 -5.46
CA LEU A 234 0.34 3.91 -4.55
C LEU A 234 -0.39 3.09 -3.48
N SER A 235 -0.40 1.76 -3.62
CA SER A 235 -1.12 0.87 -2.72
C SER A 235 -0.30 0.60 -1.46
N HIS A 236 -0.68 1.22 -0.34
CA HIS A 236 -0.04 0.98 0.95
C HIS A 236 -0.62 -0.22 1.72
N GLY A 237 -1.91 -0.52 1.54
CA GLY A 237 -2.56 -1.68 2.17
C GLY A 237 -2.59 -1.64 3.70
N ALA A 238 -2.69 -0.44 4.30
CA ALA A 238 -2.60 -0.23 5.73
C ALA A 238 -3.64 -1.04 6.52
N ASP A 239 -4.94 -0.87 6.24
CA ASP A 239 -5.97 -1.67 6.89
C ASP A 239 -6.20 -2.98 6.14
N SER A 240 -6.13 -2.97 4.80
CA SER A 240 -6.36 -4.08 3.88
C SER A 240 -5.65 -5.38 4.25
N ASN A 241 -4.42 -5.32 4.76
CA ASN A 241 -3.91 -6.34 5.70
C ASN A 241 -2.63 -5.96 6.48
N GLY A 242 -2.09 -4.76 6.30
CA GLY A 242 -1.01 -4.26 7.17
C GLY A 242 -1.40 -4.33 8.65
N SER A 243 -2.68 -4.12 8.95
CA SER A 243 -3.30 -4.33 10.25
C SER A 243 -3.18 -5.79 10.71
N GLY A 244 -3.56 -6.78 9.89
CA GLY A 244 -3.42 -8.21 10.23
C GLY A 244 -1.98 -8.63 10.51
N ILE A 245 -1.02 -8.15 9.71
CA ILE A 245 0.41 -8.40 9.94
C ILE A 245 0.90 -7.75 11.23
N SER A 246 0.45 -6.54 11.54
CA SER A 246 0.81 -5.89 12.81
C SER A 246 0.29 -6.69 14.01
N VAL A 247 -0.92 -7.26 13.93
CA VAL A 247 -1.45 -8.17 14.95
C VAL A 247 -0.60 -9.44 15.03
N LEU A 248 -0.27 -10.05 13.87
CA LEU A 248 0.56 -11.26 13.81
C LEU A 248 1.91 -11.04 14.51
N LEU A 249 2.63 -9.96 14.18
CA LEU A 249 3.93 -9.64 14.78
C LEU A 249 3.83 -9.36 16.28
N GLU A 250 2.75 -8.70 16.73
CA GLU A 250 2.53 -8.47 18.16
C GLU A 250 2.22 -9.76 18.91
N LEU A 251 1.43 -10.67 18.33
CA LEU A 251 1.21 -12.00 18.88
C LEU A 251 2.54 -12.77 18.97
N THR A 252 3.34 -12.75 17.91
CA THR A 252 4.68 -13.36 17.90
C THR A 252 5.55 -12.80 19.03
N ARG A 253 5.56 -11.49 19.23
CA ARG A 253 6.32 -10.84 20.31
C ARG A 253 5.82 -11.27 21.70
N LEU A 254 4.51 -11.33 21.91
CA LEU A 254 3.92 -11.74 23.19
C LEU A 254 4.21 -13.22 23.50
N PHE A 255 3.99 -14.11 22.54
CA PHE A 255 4.27 -15.54 22.70
C PHE A 255 5.76 -15.84 22.81
N SER A 256 6.63 -15.13 22.09
CA SER A 256 8.09 -15.28 22.23
C SER A 256 8.56 -14.99 23.66
N ARG A 257 8.04 -13.91 24.28
CA ARG A 257 8.33 -13.59 25.69
C ARG A 257 7.77 -14.64 26.64
N LEU A 258 6.59 -15.18 26.33
CA LEU A 258 5.96 -16.23 27.14
C LEU A 258 6.73 -17.56 27.04
N TYR A 259 7.22 -17.93 25.86
CA TYR A 259 7.98 -19.16 25.61
C TYR A 259 9.46 -19.05 26.02
N THR A 260 9.90 -17.91 26.57
CA THR A 260 11.26 -17.74 27.09
C THR A 260 11.54 -18.68 28.27
N TYR A 261 10.53 -19.00 29.09
CA TYR A 261 10.67 -19.93 30.21
C TYR A 261 10.07 -21.29 29.87
N LYS A 262 10.82 -22.38 30.13
CA LYS A 262 10.34 -23.76 29.88
C LYS A 262 9.05 -24.11 30.63
N ARG A 263 8.82 -23.49 31.80
CA ARG A 263 7.61 -23.75 32.61
C ARG A 263 6.34 -23.19 31.97
N THR A 264 6.46 -22.15 31.16
CA THR A 264 5.34 -21.48 30.50
C THR A 264 5.15 -21.95 29.07
N HIS A 265 5.96 -22.89 28.58
CA HIS A 265 5.69 -23.56 27.31
C HIS A 265 4.30 -24.21 27.35
N ALA A 266 3.57 -24.13 26.24
CA ALA A 266 2.25 -24.74 26.16
C ALA A 266 2.34 -26.21 25.70
N ALA A 267 1.20 -26.90 25.79
CA ALA A 267 0.99 -28.21 25.17
C ALA A 267 0.62 -28.11 23.67
N TYR A 268 0.95 -26.98 23.03
CA TYR A 268 0.71 -26.71 21.61
C TYR A 268 1.96 -26.11 20.97
N ASN A 269 2.17 -26.45 19.70
CA ASN A 269 3.11 -25.77 18.83
C ASN A 269 2.44 -24.55 18.21
N LEU A 270 3.16 -23.42 18.13
CA LEU A 270 2.65 -22.20 17.47
C LEU A 270 3.47 -21.94 16.22
N LEU A 271 2.79 -21.80 15.09
CA LEU A 271 3.39 -21.44 13.81
C LEU A 271 2.81 -20.11 13.36
N PHE A 272 3.69 -19.15 13.07
CA PHE A 272 3.35 -17.84 12.54
C PHE A 272 3.78 -17.79 11.09
N PHE A 273 2.84 -17.52 10.19
CA PHE A 273 3.11 -17.50 8.75
C PHE A 273 2.66 -16.17 8.15
N ALA A 274 3.61 -15.43 7.60
CA ALA A 274 3.35 -14.24 6.80
C ALA A 274 3.43 -14.61 5.31
N SER A 275 2.28 -14.75 4.67
CA SER A 275 2.18 -15.18 3.28
C SER A 275 2.38 -13.99 2.31
N GLY A 276 3.15 -14.21 1.25
CA GLY A 276 3.18 -13.30 0.10
C GLY A 276 2.18 -13.75 -0.98
N GLY A 277 1.81 -12.85 -1.89
CA GLY A 277 0.84 -13.16 -2.96
C GLY A 277 -0.58 -13.48 -2.48
N GLY A 278 -0.97 -13.04 -1.29
CA GLY A 278 -2.32 -13.08 -0.72
C GLY A 278 -3.38 -12.49 -1.65
N LYS A 279 -3.11 -11.29 -2.17
CA LYS A 279 -4.04 -10.57 -3.07
C LYS A 279 -4.11 -11.16 -4.48
N PHE A 280 -3.10 -11.92 -4.89
CA PHE A 280 -3.10 -12.70 -6.12
C PHE A 280 -3.72 -14.08 -5.91
N ASN A 281 -4.89 -14.15 -5.25
CA ASN A 281 -5.58 -15.41 -4.95
C ASN A 281 -4.78 -16.34 -4.01
N TYR A 282 -4.08 -15.79 -3.03
CA TYR A 282 -3.32 -16.52 -2.00
C TYR A 282 -2.30 -17.54 -2.55
N GLN A 283 -1.52 -17.13 -3.55
CA GLN A 283 -0.56 -18.03 -4.19
C GLN A 283 0.58 -18.45 -3.25
N GLY A 284 1.07 -17.56 -2.38
CA GLY A 284 2.10 -17.95 -1.41
C GLY A 284 1.58 -18.99 -0.42
N THR A 285 0.35 -18.82 0.07
CA THR A 285 -0.30 -19.81 0.95
C THR A 285 -0.54 -21.13 0.24
N LYS A 286 -0.95 -21.10 -1.04
CA LYS A 286 -1.09 -22.30 -1.86
C LYS A 286 0.25 -23.03 -2.01
N ARG A 287 1.32 -22.33 -2.37
CA ARG A 287 2.66 -22.91 -2.54
C ARG A 287 3.19 -23.48 -1.23
N TRP A 288 3.03 -22.77 -0.13
CA TRP A 288 3.41 -23.23 1.21
C TRP A 288 2.63 -24.48 1.63
N LEU A 289 1.33 -24.57 1.31
CA LEU A 289 0.54 -25.77 1.54
C LEU A 289 1.04 -26.95 0.70
N GLU A 290 1.38 -26.75 -0.57
CA GLU A 290 1.97 -27.80 -1.42
C GLU A 290 3.32 -28.27 -0.86
N ASP A 291 4.18 -27.35 -0.42
CA ASP A 291 5.48 -27.71 0.15
C ASP A 291 5.35 -28.49 1.46
N ASN A 292 4.44 -28.09 2.35
CA ASN A 292 4.32 -28.71 3.66
C ASN A 292 3.39 -29.93 3.67
N LEU A 293 2.42 -30.07 2.75
CA LEU A 293 1.47 -31.18 2.72
C LEU A 293 1.74 -32.21 1.62
N ASP A 294 2.45 -31.88 0.55
CA ASP A 294 2.66 -32.83 -0.56
C ASP A 294 4.03 -33.54 -0.48
N HIS A 295 4.97 -33.04 0.34
CA HIS A 295 6.28 -33.67 0.55
C HIS A 295 6.28 -34.58 1.80
N THR A 296 6.50 -35.88 1.60
CA THR A 296 6.43 -36.93 2.63
C THR A 296 7.52 -36.83 3.71
N ASP A 297 8.61 -36.11 3.46
CA ASP A 297 9.81 -36.18 4.30
C ASP A 297 9.90 -35.03 5.34
N SER A 298 8.90 -34.13 5.40
CA SER A 298 8.89 -32.99 6.35
C SER A 298 7.50 -32.54 6.83
N SER A 299 6.47 -33.36 6.64
CA SER A 299 5.09 -32.92 6.88
C SER A 299 4.66 -32.94 8.35
N LEU A 300 5.11 -31.95 9.11
CA LEU A 300 4.63 -31.65 10.46
C LEU A 300 3.15 -31.21 10.48
N LEU A 301 2.58 -30.90 9.32
CA LEU A 301 1.24 -30.34 9.17
C LEU A 301 0.18 -31.33 8.66
N GLN A 302 0.56 -32.52 8.16
CA GLN A 302 -0.40 -33.46 7.57
C GLN A 302 -1.45 -33.95 8.59
N ASP A 303 -1.03 -34.28 9.81
CA ASP A 303 -1.95 -34.88 10.81
C ASP A 303 -2.02 -34.12 12.15
N ASN A 304 -1.10 -33.16 12.41
CA ASN A 304 -0.99 -32.49 13.70
C ASN A 304 -1.53 -31.04 13.73
N VAL A 305 -2.23 -30.55 12.71
CA VAL A 305 -2.77 -29.17 12.75
C VAL A 305 -4.07 -29.14 13.55
N ALA A 306 -4.06 -28.40 14.67
CA ALA A 306 -5.25 -28.17 15.48
C ALA A 306 -6.27 -27.27 14.79
N PHE A 307 -5.83 -26.08 14.38
CA PHE A 307 -6.57 -25.14 13.55
C PHE A 307 -5.67 -24.05 12.99
N VAL A 308 -6.17 -23.38 11.95
CA VAL A 308 -5.54 -22.23 11.30
C VAL A 308 -6.38 -20.98 11.56
N LEU A 309 -5.79 -19.97 12.19
CA LEU A 309 -6.35 -18.64 12.38
C LEU A 309 -5.75 -17.69 11.34
N CYS A 310 -6.55 -17.28 10.37
CA CYS A 310 -6.17 -16.24 9.41
C CYS A 310 -6.59 -14.87 9.94
N LEU A 311 -5.67 -13.91 9.97
CA LEU A 311 -5.93 -12.52 10.37
C LEU A 311 -6.04 -11.67 9.10
N ASP A 312 -7.16 -10.99 8.93
CA ASP A 312 -7.39 -10.08 7.80
C ASP A 312 -8.06 -8.80 8.29
N THR A 313 -7.59 -7.63 7.85
CA THR A 313 -8.26 -6.34 8.05
C THR A 313 -8.81 -6.11 9.48
N LEU A 314 -7.92 -5.84 10.45
CA LEU A 314 -8.24 -5.71 11.88
C LEU A 314 -7.99 -4.31 12.46
N GLY A 315 -7.73 -3.31 11.63
CA GLY A 315 -7.31 -1.97 12.05
C GLY A 315 -8.45 -0.97 12.25
N ARG A 316 -9.69 -1.34 11.91
CA ARG A 316 -10.87 -0.47 11.96
C ARG A 316 -12.11 -1.19 12.49
N GLY A 317 -13.12 -0.38 12.82
CA GLY A 317 -14.44 -0.87 13.20
C GLY A 317 -14.55 -1.38 14.64
N ASN A 318 -15.81 -1.48 15.10
CA ASN A 318 -16.17 -2.12 16.37
C ASN A 318 -16.84 -3.47 16.14
N SER A 319 -17.02 -3.89 14.89
CA SER A 319 -17.50 -5.21 14.52
C SER A 319 -16.32 -6.13 14.24
N LEU A 320 -16.38 -7.36 14.72
CA LEU A 320 -15.47 -8.43 14.35
C LEU A 320 -16.29 -9.62 13.86
N HIS A 321 -15.93 -10.12 12.70
CA HIS A 321 -16.58 -11.22 12.01
C HIS A 321 -15.61 -12.40 11.92
N LEU A 322 -16.09 -13.57 12.33
CA LEU A 322 -15.40 -14.84 12.13
C LEU A 322 -15.96 -15.52 10.88
N HIS A 323 -15.17 -15.48 9.81
CA HIS A 323 -15.52 -16.10 8.54
C HIS A 323 -15.12 -17.57 8.53
N VAL A 324 -16.11 -18.44 8.29
CA VAL A 324 -15.93 -19.88 8.28
C VAL A 324 -16.50 -20.51 7.02
N SER A 325 -15.80 -21.49 6.47
CA SER A 325 -16.25 -22.29 5.33
C SER A 325 -17.16 -23.46 5.73
N LYS A 326 -16.93 -23.98 6.93
CA LYS A 326 -17.72 -25.02 7.59
C LYS A 326 -17.90 -24.59 9.04
N PRO A 327 -19.13 -24.59 9.58
CA PRO A 327 -19.35 -24.24 10.97
C PRO A 327 -18.61 -25.24 11.88
N PRO A 328 -17.89 -24.75 12.91
CA PRO A 328 -17.10 -25.61 13.76
C PRO A 328 -17.99 -26.53 14.59
N ARG A 329 -17.69 -27.83 14.57
CA ARG A 329 -18.43 -28.85 15.34
C ARG A 329 -18.12 -28.72 16.82
N GLU A 330 -19.13 -28.95 17.66
CA GLU A 330 -18.96 -28.99 19.12
C GLU A 330 -17.91 -30.05 19.50
N GLY A 331 -17.04 -29.73 20.46
CA GLY A 331 -15.91 -30.57 20.87
C GLY A 331 -14.62 -30.40 20.05
N THR A 332 -14.64 -29.62 18.96
CA THR A 332 -13.40 -29.26 18.23
C THR A 332 -12.69 -28.06 18.86
N LEU A 333 -11.36 -27.99 18.73
CA LEU A 333 -10.58 -26.83 19.20
C LEU A 333 -11.00 -25.52 18.54
N GLN A 334 -11.44 -25.57 17.28
CA GLN A 334 -12.01 -24.43 16.58
C GLN A 334 -13.27 -23.90 17.26
N HIS A 335 -14.15 -24.80 17.72
CA HIS A 335 -15.34 -24.42 18.47
C HIS A 335 -14.97 -23.84 19.84
N SER A 336 -14.02 -24.44 20.55
CA SER A 336 -13.52 -23.90 21.82
C SER A 336 -12.96 -22.48 21.65
N PHE A 337 -12.18 -22.23 20.59
CA PHE A 337 -11.68 -20.90 20.28
C PHE A 337 -12.81 -19.90 20.00
N LEU A 338 -13.81 -20.28 19.21
CA LEU A 338 -14.99 -19.44 18.95
C LEU A 338 -15.70 -19.06 20.25
N ARG A 339 -15.91 -20.02 21.16
CA ARG A 339 -16.58 -19.79 22.45
C ARG A 339 -15.75 -18.89 23.38
N GLU A 340 -14.44 -19.07 23.42
CA GLU A 340 -13.56 -18.18 24.18
C GLU A 340 -13.56 -16.77 23.61
N LEU A 341 -13.57 -16.63 22.29
CA LEU A 341 -13.62 -15.34 21.62
C LEU A 341 -14.92 -14.59 21.95
N GLU A 342 -16.07 -15.27 21.90
CA GLU A 342 -17.37 -14.73 22.33
C GLU A 342 -17.36 -14.31 23.80
N THR A 343 -16.78 -15.15 24.67
CA THR A 343 -16.70 -14.92 26.11
C THR A 343 -15.81 -13.72 26.44
N VAL A 344 -14.63 -13.62 25.82
CA VAL A 344 -13.70 -12.51 25.99
C VAL A 344 -14.30 -11.20 25.46
N ALA A 345 -14.92 -11.25 24.28
CA ALA A 345 -15.60 -10.09 23.70
C ALA A 345 -16.70 -9.59 24.64
N ALA A 346 -17.58 -10.46 25.12
CA ALA A 346 -18.70 -10.07 25.98
C ALA A 346 -18.25 -9.53 27.35
N HIS A 347 -17.24 -10.14 27.98
CA HIS A 347 -16.82 -9.77 29.34
C HIS A 347 -15.81 -8.62 29.40
N GLN A 348 -14.83 -8.59 28.50
CA GLN A 348 -13.73 -7.63 28.57
C GLN A 348 -13.92 -6.45 27.62
N PHE A 349 -14.65 -6.64 26.51
CA PHE A 349 -14.78 -5.65 25.45
C PHE A 349 -16.23 -5.53 24.95
N PRO A 350 -17.18 -5.06 25.80
CA PRO A 350 -18.61 -5.02 25.47
C PRO A 350 -18.94 -4.10 24.28
N GLU A 351 -18.01 -3.23 23.92
CA GLU A 351 -18.07 -2.34 22.75
C GLU A 351 -17.85 -3.08 21.42
N VAL A 352 -17.29 -4.30 21.43
CA VAL A 352 -17.03 -5.09 20.22
C VAL A 352 -18.23 -5.98 19.91
N ARG A 353 -18.81 -5.79 18.72
CA ARG A 353 -19.87 -6.65 18.20
C ARG A 353 -19.24 -7.83 17.47
N PHE A 354 -19.29 -9.00 18.08
CA PHE A 354 -18.80 -10.22 17.48
C PHE A 354 -19.91 -10.98 16.75
N SER A 355 -19.64 -11.50 15.55
CA SER A 355 -20.55 -12.39 14.83
C SER A 355 -19.80 -13.41 13.99
N MET A 356 -20.43 -14.56 13.72
CA MET A 356 -19.89 -15.58 12.84
C MET A 356 -20.59 -15.50 11.47
N VAL A 357 -19.81 -15.41 10.41
CA VAL A 357 -20.29 -15.39 9.02
C VAL A 357 -19.88 -16.70 8.35
N HIS A 358 -20.87 -17.44 7.86
CA HIS A 358 -20.64 -18.70 7.16
C HIS A 358 -20.85 -18.53 5.66
N LYS A 359 -19.81 -18.81 4.88
CA LYS A 359 -19.87 -18.86 3.41
C LYS A 359 -19.40 -20.23 2.94
N LYS A 360 -20.24 -20.95 2.20
CA LYS A 360 -19.82 -22.20 1.56
C LYS A 360 -18.85 -21.88 0.40
N ILE A 361 -17.77 -22.64 0.32
CA ILE A 361 -16.77 -22.49 -0.74
C ILE A 361 -17.39 -22.86 -2.08
N ASN A 362 -17.31 -21.94 -3.04
CA ASN A 362 -17.70 -22.17 -4.42
C ASN A 362 -16.47 -22.58 -5.23
N LEU A 363 -16.33 -23.86 -5.57
CA LEU A 363 -15.18 -24.35 -6.35
C LEU A 363 -15.21 -23.90 -7.82
N ALA A 364 -16.35 -23.37 -8.30
CA ALA A 364 -16.46 -22.84 -9.66
C ALA A 364 -15.97 -21.39 -9.77
N GLU A 365 -15.78 -20.69 -8.65
CA GLU A 365 -15.18 -19.35 -8.66
C GLU A 365 -13.66 -19.46 -8.71
N ASP A 366 -13.05 -18.76 -9.66
CA ASP A 366 -11.60 -18.74 -9.84
C ASP A 366 -10.88 -18.02 -8.67
N ILE A 367 -11.53 -16.99 -8.11
CA ILE A 367 -11.00 -16.15 -7.03
C ILE A 367 -11.63 -16.57 -5.69
N LEU A 368 -10.78 -16.90 -4.72
CA LEU A 368 -11.21 -17.21 -3.36
C LEU A 368 -11.54 -15.95 -2.56
N ALA A 369 -12.55 -16.03 -1.69
CA ALA A 369 -12.98 -14.91 -0.88
C ALA A 369 -11.98 -14.61 0.24
N TRP A 370 -11.59 -15.64 0.99
CA TRP A 370 -10.77 -15.52 2.19
C TRP A 370 -9.62 -16.53 2.17
N GLU A 371 -8.55 -16.22 2.91
CA GLU A 371 -7.36 -17.07 2.96
C GLU A 371 -7.67 -18.47 3.53
N HIS A 372 -8.58 -18.56 4.51
CA HIS A 372 -8.98 -19.83 5.12
C HIS A 372 -9.60 -20.83 4.12
N GLU A 373 -10.12 -20.36 2.98
CA GLU A 373 -10.68 -21.25 1.95
C GLU A 373 -9.59 -22.13 1.32
N ARG A 374 -8.35 -21.65 1.18
CA ARG A 374 -7.20 -22.45 0.71
C ARG A 374 -6.93 -23.64 1.63
N PHE A 375 -6.92 -23.39 2.93
CA PHE A 375 -6.73 -24.41 3.95
C PHE A 375 -7.89 -25.41 3.99
N ALA A 376 -9.12 -24.92 3.88
CA ALA A 376 -10.32 -25.76 3.90
C ALA A 376 -10.42 -26.71 2.69
N ILE A 377 -9.91 -26.31 1.51
CA ILE A 377 -9.79 -27.18 0.32
C ILE A 377 -8.87 -28.36 0.61
N ARG A 378 -7.76 -28.12 1.34
CA ARG A 378 -6.83 -29.16 1.83
C ARG A 378 -7.31 -29.88 3.09
N ARG A 379 -8.58 -29.71 3.48
CA ARG A 379 -9.23 -30.33 4.65
C ARG A 379 -8.68 -29.91 6.01
N LEU A 380 -7.95 -28.80 6.09
CA LEU A 380 -7.49 -28.23 7.36
C LEU A 380 -8.59 -27.38 8.02
N PRO A 381 -8.79 -27.47 9.34
CA PRO A 381 -9.72 -26.61 10.06
C PRO A 381 -9.19 -25.18 10.10
N ALA A 382 -9.86 -24.26 9.40
CA ALA A 382 -9.38 -22.89 9.21
C ALA A 382 -10.54 -21.88 9.24
N PHE A 383 -10.23 -20.67 9.68
CA PHE A 383 -11.17 -19.55 9.73
C PHE A 383 -10.44 -18.21 9.65
N THR A 384 -11.11 -17.19 9.12
CA THR A 384 -10.55 -15.83 9.02
C THR A 384 -11.26 -14.90 9.98
N LEU A 385 -10.51 -14.13 10.75
CA LEU A 385 -11.03 -13.06 11.58
C LEU A 385 -10.81 -11.72 10.87
N SER A 386 -11.89 -10.98 10.62
CA SER A 386 -11.83 -9.65 10.02
C SER A 386 -12.92 -8.73 10.51
N HIS A 387 -12.75 -7.42 10.38
CA HIS A 387 -13.81 -6.46 10.71
C HIS A 387 -14.82 -6.25 9.56
N LEU A 388 -14.50 -6.78 8.37
CA LEU A 388 -15.35 -6.70 7.18
C LEU A 388 -16.41 -7.80 7.21
N GLU A 389 -17.63 -7.45 6.80
CA GLU A 389 -18.72 -8.42 6.66
C GLU A 389 -18.63 -9.17 5.33
N SER A 390 -18.17 -8.50 4.27
CA SER A 390 -18.07 -9.06 2.93
C SER A 390 -16.64 -9.02 2.39
N HIS A 391 -16.24 -10.07 1.69
CA HIS A 391 -14.95 -10.12 0.99
C HIS A 391 -14.88 -9.20 -0.24
N ARG A 392 -16.03 -8.67 -0.70
CA ARG A 392 -16.15 -7.77 -1.86
C ARG A 392 -16.00 -6.30 -1.48
N ASP A 393 -15.82 -5.97 -0.21
CA ASP A 393 -15.69 -4.59 0.23
C ASP A 393 -14.45 -3.95 -0.40
N GLY A 394 -14.64 -2.83 -1.09
CA GLY A 394 -13.59 -2.12 -1.83
C GLY A 394 -12.41 -1.64 -0.97
N GLN A 395 -12.58 -1.57 0.36
CA GLN A 395 -11.51 -1.25 1.31
C GLN A 395 -10.34 -2.25 1.25
N ARG A 396 -10.61 -3.47 0.79
CA ARG A 396 -9.64 -4.58 0.75
C ARG A 396 -8.67 -4.50 -0.43
N SER A 397 -8.95 -3.67 -1.43
CA SER A 397 -8.21 -3.65 -2.70
C SER A 397 -8.10 -2.24 -3.28
N SER A 398 -7.85 -1.24 -2.43
CA SER A 398 -7.85 0.16 -2.83
C SER A 398 -6.55 0.91 -2.54
N ILE A 399 -6.14 1.78 -3.47
CA ILE A 399 -5.07 2.77 -3.25
C ILE A 399 -5.42 3.80 -2.16
N MET A 400 -6.70 3.93 -1.83
CA MET A 400 -7.21 4.85 -0.81
C MET A 400 -6.92 4.37 0.62
N ASP A 401 -6.43 3.14 0.78
CA ASP A 401 -6.12 2.53 2.06
C ASP A 401 -4.76 3.00 2.63
N VAL A 402 -4.82 4.11 3.36
CA VAL A 402 -3.68 4.79 3.94
C VAL A 402 -3.64 4.67 5.47
N ARG A 403 -2.46 4.85 6.06
CA ARG A 403 -2.25 4.74 7.52
C ARG A 403 -3.19 5.62 8.36
N SER A 404 -3.58 6.80 7.87
CA SER A 404 -4.47 7.72 8.59
C SER A 404 -5.87 7.16 8.83
N ARG A 405 -6.27 6.12 8.09
CA ARG A 405 -7.55 5.44 8.26
C ARG A 405 -7.55 4.47 9.44
N VAL A 406 -6.42 3.84 9.73
CA VAL A 406 -6.28 2.83 10.79
C VAL A 406 -6.22 3.50 12.15
N ASP A 407 -7.03 3.03 13.10
CA ASP A 407 -6.96 3.51 14.48
C ASP A 407 -6.09 2.59 15.33
N SER A 408 -5.04 3.16 15.94
CA SER A 408 -4.13 2.43 16.82
C SER A 408 -4.82 1.87 18.07
N LYS A 409 -5.85 2.55 18.59
CA LYS A 409 -6.57 2.08 19.78
C LYS A 409 -7.40 0.85 19.44
N THR A 410 -8.13 0.91 18.33
CA THR A 410 -8.88 -0.22 17.76
C THR A 410 -7.98 -1.42 17.50
N LEU A 411 -6.83 -1.21 16.85
CA LEU A 411 -5.86 -2.28 16.60
C LEU A 411 -5.36 -2.91 17.92
N THR A 412 -4.97 -2.10 18.90
CA THR A 412 -4.50 -2.59 20.21
C THR A 412 -5.56 -3.39 20.94
N ARG A 413 -6.81 -2.92 20.92
CA ARG A 413 -7.97 -3.61 21.49
C ARG A 413 -8.16 -4.97 20.83
N ASN A 414 -8.19 -5.00 19.49
CA ASN A 414 -8.39 -6.23 18.72
C ASN A 414 -7.24 -7.22 18.95
N THR A 415 -5.98 -6.76 18.97
CA THR A 415 -4.83 -7.60 19.33
C THR A 415 -4.97 -8.19 20.73
N ARG A 416 -5.38 -7.40 21.72
CA ARG A 416 -5.56 -7.88 23.09
C ARG A 416 -6.67 -8.92 23.20
N LEU A 417 -7.78 -8.70 22.51
CA LEU A 417 -8.90 -9.63 22.44
C LEU A 417 -8.45 -10.98 21.85
N ILE A 418 -7.73 -10.95 20.72
CA ILE A 418 -7.24 -12.17 20.05
C ILE A 418 -6.18 -12.88 20.91
N ALA A 419 -5.23 -12.14 21.49
CA ALA A 419 -4.19 -12.69 22.35
C ALA A 419 -4.78 -13.38 23.59
N GLU A 420 -5.76 -12.75 24.24
CA GLU A 420 -6.46 -13.32 25.39
C GLU A 420 -7.22 -14.59 25.01
N ALA A 421 -8.00 -14.57 23.92
CA ALA A 421 -8.73 -15.74 23.44
C ALA A 421 -7.80 -16.91 23.09
N LEU A 422 -6.71 -16.64 22.37
CA LEU A 422 -5.68 -17.65 22.07
C LEU A 422 -5.05 -18.21 23.34
N THR A 423 -4.67 -17.35 24.28
CA THR A 423 -4.02 -17.78 25.54
C THR A 423 -4.96 -18.67 26.36
N ARG A 424 -6.27 -18.35 26.39
CA ARG A 424 -7.27 -19.16 27.10
C ARG A 424 -7.40 -20.56 26.52
N VAL A 425 -7.41 -20.69 25.19
CA VAL A 425 -7.43 -21.99 24.51
C VAL A 425 -6.13 -22.76 24.73
N ILE A 426 -4.99 -22.10 24.55
CA ILE A 426 -3.65 -22.74 24.64
C ILE A 426 -3.36 -23.28 26.04
N TYR A 427 -3.77 -22.58 27.09
CA TYR A 427 -3.50 -22.96 28.49
C TYR A 427 -4.73 -23.51 29.24
N ASN A 428 -5.86 -23.69 28.54
CA ASN A 428 -7.14 -24.12 29.11
C ASN A 428 -7.52 -23.35 30.40
N LEU A 429 -7.48 -22.01 30.33
CA LEU A 429 -7.65 -21.15 31.52
C LEU A 429 -9.10 -21.01 31.99
N THR A 430 -10.07 -21.42 31.17
CA THR A 430 -11.50 -21.25 31.43
C THR A 430 -11.98 -22.10 32.62
N GLU A 431 -11.32 -23.22 32.93
CA GLU A 431 -11.63 -24.02 34.12
C GLU A 431 -11.08 -23.41 35.43
N LYS A 432 -10.13 -22.45 35.38
CA LYS A 432 -9.39 -22.00 36.58
C LYS A 432 -9.61 -20.55 37.00
N VAL A 433 -10.27 -19.71 36.21
CA VAL A 433 -10.37 -18.28 36.51
C VAL A 433 -11.81 -17.88 36.86
N SER A 434 -12.12 -17.93 38.15
CA SER A 434 -13.06 -16.96 38.73
C SER A 434 -12.37 -15.59 38.73
N PRO A 435 -12.93 -14.55 38.08
CA PRO A 435 -12.23 -13.29 37.91
C PRO A 435 -12.31 -12.46 39.19
N ARG A 436 -11.21 -12.38 39.94
CA ARG A 436 -10.94 -11.21 40.79
C ARG A 436 -10.00 -10.28 40.03
N PRO A 437 -10.38 -9.01 39.77
CA PRO A 437 -9.45 -8.05 39.19
C PRO A 437 -8.32 -7.80 40.19
N LEU A 438 -7.09 -8.13 39.79
CA LEU A 438 -5.91 -7.76 40.57
C LEU A 438 -5.71 -6.24 40.46
N PRO A 439 -5.64 -5.50 41.59
CA PRO A 439 -5.32 -4.09 41.54
C PRO A 439 -3.86 -3.90 41.10
N CYS A 440 -3.65 -3.14 40.03
CA CYS A 440 -2.33 -2.65 39.64
C CYS A 440 -1.76 -1.79 40.77
N ARG A 441 -0.78 -2.30 41.53
CA ARG A 441 0.03 -1.46 42.42
C ARG A 441 1.11 -0.73 41.60
N PRO A 442 1.26 0.59 41.75
CA PRO A 442 2.39 1.30 41.16
C PRO A 442 3.71 0.86 41.82
N PRO A 443 4.86 0.97 41.13
CA PRO A 443 6.14 0.56 41.67
C PRO A 443 6.53 1.44 42.87
N THR A 444 6.70 0.81 44.03
CA THR A 444 7.26 1.41 45.24
C THR A 444 8.75 1.66 45.05
N ARG A 445 9.20 2.88 45.34
CA ARG A 445 10.63 3.25 45.41
C ARG A 445 11.34 2.38 46.47
N PRO A 446 12.63 2.05 46.28
CA PRO A 446 13.38 1.26 47.26
C PRO A 446 13.63 2.09 48.53
N ASP A 447 13.19 1.57 49.67
CA ASP A 447 13.46 2.12 51.00
C ASP A 447 14.95 1.99 51.35
N HIS A 448 15.53 3.09 51.81
CA HIS A 448 16.85 3.14 52.42
C HIS A 448 16.89 2.26 53.67
N GLY A 449 17.89 1.37 53.73
CA GLY A 449 18.14 0.51 54.88
C GLY A 449 18.35 1.32 56.16
N ARG A 450 17.53 1.04 57.19
CA ARG A 450 17.79 1.40 58.58
C ARG A 450 18.50 0.24 59.26
N PHE A 451 19.75 0.47 59.69
CA PHE A 451 20.44 -0.33 60.71
C PHE A 451 19.83 -0.03 62.11
N PRO A 452 19.91 -0.98 63.06
CA PRO A 452 19.24 -0.88 64.36
C PRO A 452 20.01 0.00 65.36
N ALA A 453 19.25 0.48 66.34
CA ALA A 453 19.55 1.55 67.30
C ALA A 453 20.67 1.23 68.31
N ALA A 454 21.34 2.31 68.76
CA ALA A 454 22.06 2.38 70.02
C ALA A 454 21.63 3.67 70.74
N ASP A 455 21.33 3.52 72.03
CA ASP A 455 20.80 4.54 72.95
C ASP A 455 21.80 5.67 73.31
N PRO A 456 21.31 6.81 73.85
CA PRO A 456 22.08 8.05 73.96
C PRO A 456 22.67 8.26 75.35
N ALA A 457 23.91 8.75 75.41
CA ALA A 457 24.44 9.49 76.56
C ALA A 457 25.63 10.35 76.15
N GLY A 458 25.68 11.60 76.61
CA GLY A 458 26.94 12.37 76.70
C GLY A 458 26.95 13.70 75.97
N THR A 459 26.43 14.72 76.63
CA THR A 459 26.67 16.16 76.43
C THR A 459 28.16 16.54 76.54
N ALA A 460 28.66 17.29 75.55
CA ALA A 460 29.70 18.34 75.60
C ALA A 460 30.10 18.62 74.13
N GLY A 461 30.26 19.82 73.60
CA GLY A 461 30.38 21.17 74.12
C GLY A 461 31.24 21.95 73.10
N LEU A 462 30.94 23.23 72.87
CA LEU A 462 31.81 24.25 72.23
C LEU A 462 32.18 23.98 70.76
N GLY A 463 32.36 24.91 69.84
CA GLY A 463 32.43 26.38 69.78
C GLY A 463 32.69 26.65 68.28
N ASP A 464 32.01 27.62 67.68
CA ASP A 464 32.57 28.95 67.36
C ASP A 464 32.96 29.11 65.88
N GLY A 465 32.34 30.15 65.28
CA GLY A 465 32.91 31.03 64.26
C GLY A 465 33.10 30.48 62.84
N LEU A 466 33.13 31.29 61.79
CA LEU A 466 32.85 32.71 61.57
C LEU A 466 33.12 32.91 60.07
N ALA A 467 32.23 33.58 59.34
CA ALA A 467 32.47 34.31 58.06
C ALA A 467 33.08 33.50 56.87
N ASP A 468 32.92 33.84 55.60
CA ASP A 468 32.72 35.13 54.98
C ASP A 468 32.11 34.96 53.56
N ARG A 469 31.41 36.00 53.10
CA ARG A 469 30.88 36.20 51.73
C ARG A 469 32.04 36.56 50.74
N PRO A 470 31.85 36.99 49.46
CA PRO A 470 30.64 37.17 48.63
C PRO A 470 30.73 36.66 47.17
N ALA A 471 29.65 36.94 46.44
CA ALA A 471 29.32 36.71 45.05
C ALA A 471 30.07 37.55 44.00
N ALA A 472 30.16 37.01 42.77
CA ALA A 472 30.07 37.65 41.45
C ALA A 472 30.24 36.53 40.40
N GLY A 473 29.65 36.44 39.21
CA GLY A 473 28.77 37.26 38.39
C GLY A 473 28.57 36.45 37.09
N ARG A 474 27.38 36.55 36.46
CA ARG A 474 27.10 35.98 35.13
C ARG A 474 27.92 36.71 34.05
N PRO A 475 28.12 36.14 32.84
CA PRO A 475 27.13 36.38 31.77
C PRO A 475 26.86 35.17 30.84
N ALA A 476 25.84 35.37 30.01
CA ALA A 476 25.19 34.44 29.09
C ALA A 476 25.97 34.18 27.79
N GLY A 477 25.63 33.08 27.11
CA GLY A 477 26.05 32.78 25.74
C GLY A 477 25.75 31.34 25.33
N GLY A 478 24.49 31.02 25.00
CA GLY A 478 24.10 29.69 24.50
C GLY A 478 23.58 29.78 23.07
N GLN A 479 24.46 29.54 22.10
CA GLN A 479 24.11 29.36 20.69
C GLN A 479 23.29 28.09 20.50
N GLY A 480 22.17 28.21 19.76
CA GLY A 480 21.34 27.09 19.34
C GLY A 480 22.08 26.19 18.36
N ARG A 481 22.10 24.89 18.66
CA ARG A 481 22.47 23.84 17.70
C ARG A 481 21.22 23.26 17.07
N HIS A 482 21.08 23.52 15.77
CA HIS A 482 20.22 22.78 14.86
C HIS A 482 20.62 21.30 14.84
N VAL A 483 19.63 20.42 14.97
CA VAL A 483 19.74 18.98 14.69
C VAL A 483 19.29 18.78 13.23
N PRO A 484 20.14 18.26 12.32
CA PRO A 484 19.68 17.91 10.98
C PRO A 484 18.98 16.55 11.00
N GLN A 485 17.77 16.52 10.44
CA GLN A 485 17.05 15.29 10.11
C GLN A 485 17.78 14.55 8.99
N HIS A 486 18.14 13.29 9.22
CA HIS A 486 18.66 12.40 8.18
C HIS A 486 17.53 12.03 7.22
N VAL A 487 17.59 12.55 6.00
CA VAL A 487 16.84 12.05 4.84
C VAL A 487 17.61 10.84 4.30
N ALA A 488 16.95 9.69 4.25
CA ALA A 488 17.50 8.47 3.65
C ALA A 488 17.57 8.60 2.12
N ALA A 489 18.76 8.45 1.56
CA ALA A 489 18.98 8.37 0.11
C ALA A 489 18.64 6.96 -0.41
N PRO A 490 18.14 6.81 -1.65
CA PRO A 490 17.85 5.50 -2.26
C PRO A 490 19.15 4.74 -2.61
N PRO A 491 19.13 3.39 -2.63
CA PRO A 491 20.33 2.60 -2.89
C PRO A 491 20.74 2.64 -4.38
N ARG A 492 22.05 2.72 -4.62
CA ARG A 492 22.67 2.63 -5.96
C ARG A 492 22.56 1.20 -6.53
N PRO A 493 22.43 1.03 -7.86
CA PRO A 493 22.42 -0.28 -8.49
C PRO A 493 23.81 -0.93 -8.47
N LEU A 494 23.84 -2.26 -8.30
CA LEU A 494 25.03 -3.12 -8.32
C LEU A 494 25.58 -3.27 -9.76
N PRO A 495 26.90 -3.46 -9.94
CA PRO A 495 27.53 -3.53 -11.26
C PRO A 495 27.26 -4.86 -11.98
N GLU A 496 27.02 -4.77 -13.28
CA GLU A 496 26.80 -5.90 -14.19
C GLU A 496 28.01 -6.84 -14.25
N GLY A 497 27.75 -8.14 -14.10
CA GLY A 497 28.74 -9.21 -14.16
C GLY A 497 29.31 -9.39 -15.55
N GLY A 498 30.64 -9.43 -15.64
CA GLY A 498 31.40 -9.65 -16.86
C GLY A 498 31.18 -11.04 -17.47
N GLN A 499 31.11 -11.04 -18.80
CA GLN A 499 31.03 -12.22 -19.67
C GLN A 499 32.20 -13.19 -19.45
N ALA A 500 31.90 -14.46 -19.22
CA ALA A 500 32.86 -15.56 -19.28
C ALA A 500 32.89 -16.16 -20.70
N ALA A 501 34.07 -16.12 -21.33
CA ALA A 501 34.34 -16.75 -22.62
C ALA A 501 34.52 -18.29 -22.51
N PRO A 502 34.25 -19.07 -23.56
CA PRO A 502 34.27 -20.53 -23.50
C PRO A 502 35.71 -21.10 -23.64
N ARG A 503 36.08 -22.02 -22.75
CA ARG A 503 37.33 -22.80 -22.87
C ARG A 503 37.15 -23.96 -23.86
N GLN A 504 37.97 -23.96 -24.91
CA GLN A 504 38.17 -25.08 -25.83
C GLN A 504 38.75 -26.29 -25.10
N GLY A 505 38.13 -27.46 -25.31
CA GLY A 505 38.66 -28.75 -24.89
C GLY A 505 39.84 -29.19 -25.76
N ARG A 506 40.92 -29.63 -25.12
CA ARG A 506 42.02 -30.36 -25.77
C ARG A 506 41.92 -31.83 -25.36
N GLN A 507 41.90 -32.67 -26.39
CA GLN A 507 42.13 -34.11 -26.36
C GLN A 507 43.52 -34.45 -25.81
N ALA A 508 43.61 -35.57 -25.08
CA ALA A 508 44.54 -36.66 -25.36
C ALA A 508 44.29 -37.81 -24.38
N GLY A 509 43.99 -39.01 -24.88
CA GLY A 509 44.34 -40.28 -24.23
C GLY A 509 45.82 -40.61 -24.50
N PRO A 510 46.34 -41.79 -24.12
CA PRO A 510 45.67 -42.99 -23.61
C PRO A 510 45.66 -43.11 -22.08
#